data_AF-A0A6A4ZE93-F1
#
_entry.id   AF-A0A6A4ZE93-F1
#
_cell.length_a   1.000
_cell.length_b   1.000
_cell.length_c   1.000
_cell.angle_alpha   90.00
_cell.angle_beta   90.00
_cell.angle_gamma   90.00
#
_symmetry.space_group_name_H-M   'P 1'
#
loop_
_entity.id
_entity.type
_entity.pdbx_description
1 polymer ?
#
loop_
_entity_poly.entity_id
_entity_poly.type
_entity_poly.pdbx_seq_one_letter_code
_entity_poly.pdbx_strand_id
1 'polypeptide(L)'
;MFNALNALSEDGSLVTMPPWSNPYLIVAMVVSFGLHFLILYVDWLAEIFSVCPLDFNEWLLVLAYSLPVILLDEILKVFGRHMAARELAARLKTKKHLKED
;
A
#
# COMPACT_ATOMS: atom_id res chain seq x y z
N MET A 1 -4.57 -5.45 3.34
CA MET A 1 -4.10 -4.36 4.22
C MET A 1 -2.90 -3.61 3.64
N PHE A 2 -1.95 -4.26 2.94
CA PHE A 2 -0.82 -3.58 2.29
C PHE A 2 -1.21 -2.46 1.31
N ASN A 3 -2.36 -2.58 0.64
CA ASN A 3 -2.90 -1.53 -0.23
C ASN A 3 -3.20 -0.20 0.51
N ALA A 4 -3.59 -0.24 1.79
CA ALA A 4 -3.83 0.98 2.58
C ALA A 4 -2.54 1.73 2.89
N LEU A 5 -1.42 1.01 3.09
CA LEU A 5 -0.09 1.61 3.18
C LEU A 5 0.33 2.22 1.85
N ASN A 6 -0.03 1.60 0.73
CA ASN A 6 0.25 2.13 -0.60
C ASN A 6 -0.55 3.39 -0.93
N ALA A 7 -1.80 3.49 -0.46
CA ALA A 7 -2.63 4.69 -0.55
C ALA A 7 -2.11 5.86 0.33
N LEU A 8 -1.53 5.60 1.51
CA LEU A 8 -0.82 6.64 2.27
C LEU A 8 0.42 7.14 1.52
N SER A 9 1.04 6.27 0.73
CA SER A 9 2.23 6.56 -0.07
C SER A 9 1.90 7.03 -1.50
N GLU A 10 0.66 7.41 -1.78
CA GLU A 10 0.26 8.02 -3.07
C GLU A 10 0.91 9.41 -3.25
N ASP A 11 1.09 10.16 -2.17
CA ASP A 11 1.75 11.48 -2.16
C ASP A 11 3.27 11.43 -1.89
N GLY A 12 3.84 10.26 -1.55
CA GLY A 12 5.27 10.11 -1.31
C GLY A 12 5.72 8.64 -1.21
N SER A 13 6.92 8.31 -1.67
CA SER A 13 7.46 6.94 -1.61
C SER A 13 7.47 6.41 -0.16
N LEU A 14 7.24 5.10 0.02
CA LEU A 14 7.36 4.39 1.30
C LEU A 14 8.73 4.60 1.99
N VAL A 15 9.76 4.96 1.22
CA VAL A 15 11.12 5.30 1.70
C VAL A 15 11.20 6.74 2.25
N THR A 16 10.36 7.65 1.75
CA THR A 16 10.36 9.08 2.13
C THR A 16 9.26 9.45 3.12
N MET A 17 8.16 8.71 3.15
CA MET A 17 7.06 8.96 4.08
C MET A 17 6.78 7.66 4.85
N PRO A 18 7.40 7.49 6.03
CA PRO A 18 7.27 6.25 6.76
C PRO A 18 5.85 6.13 7.35
N PRO A 19 5.36 4.89 7.58
CA PRO A 19 3.98 4.62 7.95
C PRO A 19 3.53 5.28 9.28
N TRP A 20 4.48 5.63 10.16
CA TRP A 20 4.24 6.38 11.40
C TRP A 20 3.88 7.85 11.21
N SER A 21 3.89 8.37 9.98
CA SER A 21 3.43 9.74 9.67
C SER A 21 1.93 9.93 9.95
N ASN A 22 1.14 8.85 9.91
CA ASN A 22 -0.28 8.85 10.26
C ASN A 22 -0.59 7.76 11.31
N PRO A 23 -0.57 8.09 12.61
CA PRO A 23 -0.83 7.12 13.67
C PRO A 23 -2.27 6.59 13.65
N TYR A 24 -3.24 7.36 13.17
CA TYR A 24 -4.63 6.91 13.05
C TYR A 24 -4.77 5.81 11.99
N LEU A 25 -4.01 5.87 10.90
CA LEU A 25 -3.98 4.79 9.91
C LEU A 25 -3.43 3.49 10.51
N ILE A 26 -2.37 3.58 11.31
CA ILE A 26 -1.81 2.41 12.00
C ILE A 26 -2.86 1.80 12.94
N VAL A 27 -3.56 2.62 13.73
CA VAL A 27 -4.63 2.15 14.62
C VAL A 27 -5.74 1.47 13.81
N ALA A 28 -6.19 2.05 12.71
CA ALA A 28 -7.20 1.46 11.85
C ALA A 28 -6.75 0.10 11.28
N MET A 29 -5.49 -0.02 10.88
CA MET A 29 -4.91 -1.30 10.42
C MET A 29 -4.87 -2.34 11.53
N VAL A 30 -4.42 -1.98 12.74
CA VAL A 30 -4.36 -2.89 13.89
C VAL A 30 -5.77 -3.38 14.26
N VAL A 31 -6.75 -2.47 14.31
CA VAL A 31 -8.15 -2.82 14.59
C VAL A 31 -8.70 -3.76 13.52
N SER A 32 -8.43 -3.48 12.23
CA SER A 32 -8.90 -4.34 11.14
C SER A 32 -8.25 -5.73 11.17
N PHE A 33 -6.97 -5.84 11.49
CA PHE A 33 -6.31 -7.14 11.68
C PHE A 33 -6.85 -7.86 12.91
N GLY A 34 -7.06 -7.15 14.03
CA GLY A 34 -7.66 -7.71 15.23
C GLY A 34 -9.04 -8.30 14.97
N LEU A 35 -9.88 -7.59 14.21
CA LEU A 35 -11.20 -8.09 13.81
C LEU A 35 -11.09 -9.30 12.88
N HIS A 36 -10.12 -9.34 11.97
CA HIS A 36 -9.90 -10.50 11.10
C HIS A 36 -9.51 -11.75 11.90
N PHE A 37 -8.62 -11.61 12.89
CA PHE A 37 -8.29 -12.71 13.81
C PHE A 37 -9.47 -13.11 14.68
N LEU A 38 -10.30 -12.16 15.11
CA LEU A 38 -11.52 -12.46 15.86
C LEU A 38 -12.45 -13.36 15.05
N ILE A 39 -12.66 -13.05 13.76
CA ILE A 39 -13.52 -13.86 12.89
C ILE A 39 -12.93 -15.25 12.65
N LEU A 40 -11.60 -15.37 12.57
CA LEU A 40 -10.93 -16.67 12.32
C LEU A 40 -10.86 -17.60 13.54
N TYR A 41 -10.72 -17.05 14.76
CA TYR A 41 -10.49 -17.85 15.97
C TYR A 41 -11.70 -17.97 16.89
N VAL A 42 -12.80 -17.28 16.60
CA VAL A 42 -14.04 -17.40 17.36
C VAL A 42 -15.02 -18.26 16.58
N ASP A 43 -15.28 -19.47 17.08
CA ASP A 43 -16.00 -20.52 16.35
C ASP A 43 -17.36 -20.06 15.80
N TRP A 44 -18.16 -19.31 16.58
CA TRP A 44 -19.47 -18.84 16.11
C TRP A 44 -19.38 -17.81 14.97
N LEU A 45 -18.31 -17.02 14.92
CA LEU A 45 -18.06 -16.08 13.82
C LEU A 45 -17.52 -16.83 12.60
N ALA A 46 -16.61 -17.77 12.82
CA ALA A 46 -16.03 -18.59 11.77
C ALA A 46 -17.10 -19.36 10.99
N GLU A 47 -18.11 -19.90 11.69
CA GLU A 47 -19.27 -20.55 11.07
C GLU A 47 -20.12 -19.58 10.22
N ILE A 48 -20.43 -18.39 10.75
CA ILE A 48 -21.24 -17.37 10.05
C ILE A 48 -20.53 -16.90 8.77
N PHE A 49 -19.24 -16.64 8.86
CA PHE A 49 -18.43 -16.16 7.72
C PHE A 49 -17.92 -17.31 6.84
N SER A 50 -18.22 -18.57 7.20
CA SER A 50 -17.76 -19.77 6.49
C SER A 50 -16.24 -19.78 6.25
N VAL A 51 -15.49 -19.47 7.31
CA VAL A 51 -14.03 -19.49 7.31
C VAL A 51 -13.51 -20.53 8.31
N CYS A 52 -12.33 -21.09 8.03
CA CYS A 52 -11.64 -21.99 8.93
C CYS A 52 -10.36 -21.33 9.48
N PRO A 53 -9.90 -21.69 10.69
CA PRO A 53 -8.61 -21.25 11.19
C PRO A 53 -7.48 -21.81 10.30
N LEU A 54 -6.53 -20.95 9.93
CA LEU A 54 -5.41 -21.30 9.07
C LEU A 54 -4.27 -21.95 9.86
N ASP A 55 -3.66 -22.97 9.28
CA ASP A 55 -2.37 -23.55 9.73
C ASP A 55 -1.20 -22.62 9.39
N PHE A 56 -0.05 -22.81 10.04
CA PHE A 56 1.15 -22.01 9.82
C PHE A 56 1.62 -22.02 8.35
N ASN A 57 1.49 -23.16 7.67
CA ASN A 57 1.85 -23.29 6.26
C ASN A 57 0.95 -22.44 5.34
N GLU A 58 -0.35 -22.36 5.67
CA GLU A 58 -1.32 -21.56 4.92
C GLU A 58 -1.06 -20.07 5.16
N TRP A 59 -0.72 -19.68 6.38
CA TRP A 59 -0.27 -18.32 6.69
C TRP A 59 0.96 -17.92 5.87
N LEU A 60 1.94 -18.82 5.74
CA LEU A 60 3.12 -18.56 4.91
C LEU A 60 2.73 -18.37 3.44
N LEU A 61 1.79 -19.15 2.94
CA LEU A 61 1.29 -19.02 1.57
C LEU A 61 0.54 -17.70 1.34
N VAL A 62 -0.30 -17.28 2.29
CA VAL A 62 -0.98 -15.98 2.28
C VAL A 62 0.05 -14.83 2.27
N LEU A 63 1.11 -14.92 3.06
CA LEU A 63 2.20 -13.95 3.05
C LEU A 63 2.95 -13.96 1.70
N ALA A 64 3.29 -15.14 1.19
CA ALA A 64 4.00 -15.28 -0.08
C ALA A 64 3.22 -14.68 -1.27
N TYR A 65 1.89 -14.82 -1.29
CA TYR A 65 1.04 -14.24 -2.34
C TYR A 65 0.73 -12.75 -2.13
N SER A 66 0.79 -12.24 -0.90
CA SER A 66 0.52 -10.83 -0.62
C SER A 66 1.74 -9.92 -0.78
N LEU A 67 2.96 -10.45 -0.62
CA LEU A 67 4.21 -9.71 -0.81
C LEU A 67 4.40 -9.12 -2.23
N PRO A 68 4.10 -9.85 -3.33
CA PRO A 68 4.22 -9.32 -4.69
C PRO A 68 3.43 -8.03 -4.93
N VAL A 69 2.32 -7.81 -4.20
CA VAL A 69 1.52 -6.58 -4.34
C VAL A 69 2.33 -5.33 -3.98
N ILE A 70 3.24 -5.44 -2.99
CA ILE A 70 4.11 -4.33 -2.58
C ILE A 70 5.15 -4.04 -3.67
N LEU A 71 5.73 -5.10 -4.25
CA LEU A 71 6.72 -4.98 -5.32
C LEU A 71 6.11 -4.35 -6.58
N LEU A 72 4.91 -4.79 -6.97
CA LEU A 72 4.18 -4.23 -8.11
C LEU A 72 3.86 -2.76 -7.91
N ASP A 73 3.38 -2.38 -6.73
CA ASP A 73 3.04 -0.98 -6.44
C ASP A 73 4.28 -0.07 -6.38
N GLU A 74 5.42 -0.54 -5.86
CA GLU A 74 6.65 0.25 -5.88
C GLU A 74 7.18 0.45 -7.31
N ILE A 75 7.08 -0.58 -8.17
CA ILE A 75 7.45 -0.48 -9.58
C ILE A 75 6.59 0.57 -10.29
N LEU A 76 5.27 0.52 -10.12
CA LEU A 76 4.34 1.50 -10.71
C LEU A 76 4.63 2.92 -10.23
N LYS A 77 4.93 3.10 -8.94
CA LYS A 77 5.35 4.41 -8.38
C LYS A 77 6.67 4.92 -8.97
N VAL A 78 7.64 4.04 -9.22
CA VAL A 78 8.91 4.42 -9.87
C VAL A 78 8.65 4.91 -11.30
N PHE A 79 7.83 4.20 -12.07
CA PHE A 79 7.48 4.62 -13.43
C PHE A 79 6.67 5.93 -13.45
N GLY A 80 5.70 6.08 -12.54
CA GLY A 80 4.93 7.31 -12.38
C GLY A 80 5.82 8.53 -12.09
N ARG A 81 6.77 8.40 -11.15
CA ARG A 81 7.74 9.46 -10.84
C ARG A 81 8.62 9.82 -12.04
N HIS A 82 9.10 8.83 -12.78
CA HIS A 82 9.92 9.07 -13.97
C HIS A 82 9.15 9.82 -15.07
N MET A 83 7.88 9.47 -15.30
CA MET A 83 7.03 10.18 -16.27
C MET A 83 6.73 11.61 -15.82
N ALA A 84 6.33 11.81 -14.56
CA ALA A 84 6.03 13.12 -14.02
C ALA A 84 7.26 14.06 -14.01
N ALA A 85 8.44 13.56 -13.67
CA ALA A 85 9.68 14.32 -13.71
C ALA A 85 10.05 14.76 -15.14
N ARG A 86 9.83 13.88 -16.14
CA ARG A 86 10.06 14.21 -17.56
C ARG A 86 9.07 15.26 -18.05
N GLU A 87 7.80 15.16 -17.66
CA GLU A 87 6.79 16.16 -18.01
C GLU A 87 7.11 17.54 -17.40
N LEU A 88 7.48 17.57 -16.12
CA LEU A 88 7.88 18.83 -15.46
C LEU A 88 9.09 19.47 -16.15
N ALA A 89 10.12 18.68 -16.49
CA ALA A 89 11.29 19.17 -17.21
C ALA A 89 10.92 19.75 -18.59
N ALA A 90 10.01 19.11 -19.31
CA ALA A 90 9.49 19.62 -20.58
C ALA A 90 8.75 20.95 -20.41
N ARG A 91 7.86 21.06 -19.42
CA ARG A 91 7.09 22.29 -19.12
C ARG A 91 7.99 23.46 -18.72
N LEU A 92 9.02 23.20 -17.92
CA LEU A 92 10.00 24.21 -17.53
C LEU A 92 10.83 24.70 -18.73
N LYS A 93 11.21 23.80 -19.65
CA LYS A 93 11.92 24.17 -20.88
C LYS A 93 11.06 25.06 -21.79
N THR A 94 9.78 24.71 -21.98
CA THR A 94 8.83 25.53 -22.75
C THR A 94 8.61 26.91 -22.13
N LYS A 95 8.46 26.98 -20.79
CA LYS A 95 8.26 28.26 -20.09
C LYS A 95 9.50 29.17 -20.14
N LYS A 96 10.70 28.59 -20.23
CA LYS A 96 11.95 29.34 -20.39
C LYS A 96 12.05 29.95 -21.80
N HIS A 97 11.73 29.17 -22.84
CA HIS A 97 11.67 29.67 -24.22
C HIS A 97 10.68 30.84 -24.38
N LEU A 98 9.47 30.73 -23.81
CA LEU A 98 8.47 31.81 -23.86
C LEU A 98 8.89 33.11 -23.13
N LYS A 99 9.97 33.08 -22.36
CA LYS A 99 10.44 34.24 -21.57
C LYS A 99 11.69 34.90 -22.19
N GLU A 100 12.29 34.26 -23.19
CA GLU A 100 13.47 34.73 -23.93
C GLU A 100 13.11 35.36 -25.29
N ASP A 101 11.88 35.15 -25.77
CA ASP A 101 11.25 35.83 -26.93
C ASP A 101 10.49 37.10 -26.51
#